data_AF-A0AA39WG47-F1
#
_entry.id   AF-A0AA39WG47-F1
#
_cell.length_a   1.000
_cell.length_b   1.000
_cell.length_c   1.000
_cell.angle_alpha   90.00
_cell.angle_beta   90.00
_cell.angle_gamma   90.00
#
_symmetry.space_group_name_H-M   'P 1'
#
loop_
_entity.id
_entity.type
_entity.pdbx_description
1 polymer ?
#
loop_
_entity_poly.entity_id
_entity_poly.type
_entity_poly.pdbx_seq_one_letter_code
_entity_poly.pdbx_strand_id
1 'polypeptide(L)'
;MTDPFMKRIEEECKRRLFWCSYNLDKYLGAMLGRPCVFHDEDIDQEYPSMTVYNPDLGVCLPTEEPNRRILIAPVLHFKLVRIVSRALREMYSVRPPTQKRSALIRRQLNDSLKAWRKELPAFLDPDQVDARLLVPNFQRQSNMLSLAYSHAVILVNRGSLMNKLRKSDVSSDTAGDEEDSNMKACLSAAMSILNDVDQIRRGGGRYCPHGGSPSTKPSAPS
;
A
#
# COMPACT_ATOMS: atom_id res chain seq x y z
N MET A 1 -19.50 -25.52 24.52
CA MET A 1 -19.95 -24.12 24.31
C MET A 1 -18.70 -23.30 24.09
N THR A 2 -18.44 -22.86 22.85
CA THR A 2 -17.22 -22.11 22.51
C THR A 2 -17.26 -20.75 23.19
N ASP A 3 -16.18 -20.36 23.85
CA ASP A 3 -16.02 -19.06 24.50
C ASP A 3 -16.34 -17.92 23.50
N PRO A 4 -17.30 -17.02 23.81
CA PRO A 4 -17.63 -15.87 22.97
C PRO A 4 -16.44 -15.02 22.55
N PHE A 5 -15.39 -14.98 23.39
CA PHE A 5 -14.15 -14.27 23.08
C PHE A 5 -13.35 -14.97 21.97
N MET A 6 -13.12 -16.28 22.10
CA MET A 6 -12.46 -17.07 21.05
C MET A 6 -13.20 -16.98 19.71
N LYS A 7 -14.54 -16.94 19.75
CA LYS A 7 -15.35 -16.74 18.56
C LYS A 7 -15.08 -15.39 17.87
N ARG A 8 -14.99 -14.29 18.62
CA ARG A 8 -14.69 -12.96 18.07
C ARG A 8 -13.28 -12.86 17.49
N ILE A 9 -12.29 -13.47 18.14
CA ILE A 9 -10.93 -13.55 17.59
C ILE A 9 -10.94 -14.32 16.27
N GLU A 10 -11.62 -15.45 16.22
CA GLU A 10 -11.71 -16.27 15.02
C GLU A 10 -12.36 -15.50 13.85
N GLU A 11 -13.44 -14.75 14.12
CA GLU A 11 -14.09 -13.88 13.14
C GLU A 11 -13.14 -12.79 12.61
N GLU A 12 -12.40 -12.11 13.48
CA GLU A 12 -11.41 -11.11 13.08
C GLU A 12 -10.24 -11.72 12.29
N CYS A 13 -9.79 -12.92 12.67
CA CYS A 13 -8.76 -13.65 11.93
C CYS A 13 -9.24 -14.03 10.54
N LYS A 14 -10.49 -14.50 10.39
CA LYS A 14 -11.11 -14.81 9.08
C LYS A 14 -11.21 -13.57 8.20
N ARG A 15 -11.65 -12.43 8.76
CA ARG A 15 -11.68 -11.13 8.06
C ARG A 15 -10.30 -10.75 7.53
N ARG A 16 -9.28 -10.81 8.40
CA ARG A 16 -7.89 -10.47 8.02
C ARG A 16 -7.37 -11.42 6.94
N LEU A 17 -7.62 -12.72 7.08
CA LEU A 17 -7.20 -13.72 6.09
C LEU A 17 -7.82 -13.42 4.73
N PHE A 18 -9.14 -13.17 4.68
CA PHE A 18 -9.84 -12.81 3.46
C PHE A 18 -9.19 -11.63 2.75
N TRP A 19 -8.97 -10.51 3.46
CA TRP A 19 -8.41 -9.30 2.86
C TRP A 19 -6.93 -9.45 2.46
N CYS A 20 -6.15 -10.23 3.20
CA CYS A 20 -4.79 -10.61 2.79
C CYS A 20 -4.78 -11.45 1.51
N SER A 21 -5.68 -12.44 1.41
CA SER A 21 -5.85 -13.26 0.20
C SER A 21 -6.31 -12.42 -0.99
N TYR A 22 -7.26 -11.51 -0.78
CA TYR A 22 -7.71 -10.54 -1.78
C TYR A 22 -6.52 -9.72 -2.31
N ASN A 23 -5.71 -9.14 -1.41
CA ASN A 23 -4.53 -8.37 -1.83
C ASN A 23 -3.56 -9.17 -2.67
N LEU A 24 -3.24 -10.39 -2.21
CA LEU A 24 -2.31 -11.27 -2.90
C LEU A 24 -2.82 -11.60 -4.31
N ASP A 25 -4.11 -11.91 -4.46
CA ASP A 25 -4.73 -12.17 -5.75
C ASP A 25 -4.61 -10.98 -6.71
N LYS A 26 -4.91 -9.75 -6.25
CA LYS A 26 -4.81 -8.55 -7.10
C LYS A 26 -3.38 -8.23 -7.52
N TYR A 27 -2.42 -8.35 -6.62
CA TYR A 27 -1.03 -8.11 -6.95
C TYR A 27 -0.47 -9.16 -7.90
N LEU A 28 -0.78 -10.44 -7.69
CA LEU A 28 -0.39 -11.49 -8.61
C LEU A 28 -1.09 -11.34 -9.97
N GLY A 29 -2.35 -10.92 -9.99
CA GLY A 29 -3.07 -10.55 -11.21
C GLY A 29 -2.36 -9.43 -11.98
N ALA A 30 -1.96 -8.37 -11.28
CA ALA A 30 -1.22 -7.26 -11.88
C ALA A 30 0.15 -7.66 -12.45
N MET A 31 0.89 -8.51 -11.74
CA MET A 31 2.25 -8.94 -12.12
C MET A 31 2.24 -9.99 -13.23
N LEU A 32 1.32 -10.95 -13.17
CA LEU A 32 1.29 -12.11 -14.06
C LEU A 32 0.31 -11.95 -15.23
N GLY A 33 -0.45 -10.85 -15.27
CA GLY A 33 -1.43 -10.58 -16.32
C GLY A 33 -2.60 -11.57 -16.36
N ARG A 34 -2.88 -12.25 -15.25
CA ARG A 34 -3.94 -13.26 -15.15
C ARG A 34 -5.24 -12.66 -14.61
N PRO A 35 -6.42 -13.22 -14.97
CA PRO A 35 -7.67 -12.90 -14.31
C PRO A 35 -7.58 -13.09 -12.80
N CYS A 36 -8.12 -12.13 -12.05
CA CYS A 36 -8.21 -12.21 -10.59
C CYS A 36 -9.37 -13.11 -10.18
N VAL A 37 -9.21 -13.83 -9.07
CA VAL A 37 -10.26 -14.71 -8.50
C VAL A 37 -11.33 -13.90 -7.80
N PHE A 38 -10.94 -12.91 -7.00
CA PHE A 38 -11.90 -12.12 -6.23
C PHE A 38 -12.53 -11.04 -7.12
N HIS A 39 -13.85 -10.94 -7.13
CA HIS A 39 -14.57 -9.88 -7.83
C HIS A 39 -15.21 -8.95 -6.82
N ASP A 40 -14.94 -7.64 -6.93
CA ASP A 40 -15.35 -6.64 -5.95
C ASP A 40 -16.86 -6.60 -5.66
N GLU A 41 -17.70 -7.00 -6.62
CA GLU A 41 -19.17 -7.06 -6.52
C GLU A 41 -19.66 -8.24 -5.68
N ASP A 42 -18.84 -9.28 -5.53
CA ASP A 42 -19.16 -10.51 -4.78
C ASP A 42 -18.62 -10.47 -3.34
N ILE A 43 -18.13 -9.30 -2.90
CA ILE A 43 -17.50 -9.13 -1.58
C ILE A 43 -18.47 -8.41 -0.64
N ASP A 44 -19.02 -9.14 0.31
CA ASP A 44 -19.79 -8.64 1.46
C ASP A 44 -18.94 -8.52 2.73
N GLN A 45 -17.69 -8.97 2.68
CA GLN A 45 -16.81 -9.01 3.84
C GLN A 45 -16.40 -7.60 4.30
N GLU A 46 -16.75 -7.23 5.54
CA GLU A 46 -16.30 -5.99 6.19
C GLU A 46 -14.77 -5.94 6.36
N TYR A 47 -14.21 -4.72 6.43
CA TYR A 47 -12.81 -4.54 6.81
C TYR A 47 -12.54 -5.01 8.26
N PRO A 48 -11.31 -5.47 8.58
CA PRO A 48 -10.97 -5.83 9.95
C PRO A 48 -11.23 -4.70 10.93
N SER A 49 -11.72 -5.04 12.12
CA SER A 49 -11.99 -4.03 13.14
C SER A 49 -10.67 -3.40 13.62
N MET A 50 -10.68 -2.11 13.89
CA MET A 50 -9.53 -1.40 14.47
C MET A 50 -9.49 -1.52 16.01
N THR A 51 -10.22 -2.48 16.57
CA THR A 51 -10.33 -2.68 18.01
C THR A 51 -9.11 -3.43 18.56
N VAL A 52 -8.69 -3.05 19.76
CA VAL A 52 -7.60 -3.72 20.48
C VAL A 52 -8.22 -4.52 21.61
N TYR A 53 -7.76 -5.76 21.78
CA TYR A 53 -8.19 -6.58 22.90
C TYR A 53 -7.68 -5.99 24.22
N ASN A 54 -8.59 -5.74 25.15
CA ASN A 54 -8.26 -5.40 26.52
C ASN A 54 -8.37 -6.67 27.39
N PRO A 55 -7.24 -7.26 27.84
CA PRO A 55 -7.25 -8.48 28.63
C PRO A 55 -7.88 -8.30 30.02
N ASP A 56 -7.85 -7.09 30.57
CA ASP A 56 -8.41 -6.80 31.90
C ASP A 56 -9.95 -6.75 31.86
N LEU A 57 -10.52 -6.35 30.72
CA LEU A 57 -11.96 -6.21 30.53
C LEU A 57 -12.58 -7.36 29.73
N GLY A 58 -11.77 -8.26 29.17
CA GLY A 58 -12.23 -9.38 28.34
C GLY A 58 -12.95 -8.95 27.05
N VAL A 59 -12.78 -7.69 26.62
CA VAL A 59 -13.50 -7.11 25.48
C VAL A 59 -12.55 -6.42 24.51
N CYS A 60 -12.92 -6.42 23.22
CA CYS A 60 -12.26 -5.60 22.22
C CYS A 60 -12.82 -4.18 22.27
N LEU A 61 -11.96 -3.20 22.57
CA LEU A 61 -12.37 -1.80 22.67
C LEU A 61 -11.84 -0.99 21.48
N PRO A 62 -12.62 -0.01 20.99
CA PRO A 62 -12.06 1.08 20.18
C PRO A 62 -10.93 1.70 20.99
N THR A 63 -9.73 1.74 20.42
CA THR A 63 -8.60 2.37 21.10
C THR A 63 -8.44 3.78 20.59
N GLU A 64 -8.57 4.76 21.48
CA GLU A 64 -8.28 6.17 21.20
C GLU A 64 -6.77 6.45 21.09
N GLU A 65 -5.92 5.53 21.57
CA GLU A 65 -4.46 5.67 21.44
C GLU A 65 -3.98 5.38 20.00
N PRO A 66 -3.42 6.39 19.29
CA PRO A 66 -2.93 6.21 17.91
C PRO A 66 -1.88 5.10 17.80
N ASN A 67 -1.05 4.94 18.84
CA ASN A 67 0.07 4.00 18.88
C ASN A 67 -0.35 2.53 18.96
N ARG A 68 -1.63 2.24 19.24
CA ARG A 68 -2.16 0.87 19.30
C ARG A 68 -3.01 0.49 18.09
N ARG A 69 -3.28 1.43 17.17
CA ARG A 69 -4.07 1.20 15.95
C ARG A 69 -3.27 0.53 14.82
N ILE A 70 -2.62 -0.59 15.10
CA ILE A 70 -1.72 -1.29 14.15
C ILE A 70 -2.46 -1.71 12.86
N LEU A 71 -3.77 -1.93 12.91
CA LEU A 71 -4.59 -2.33 11.76
C LEU A 71 -4.95 -1.19 10.80
N ILE A 72 -4.66 0.08 11.14
CA ILE A 72 -5.01 1.20 10.28
C ILE A 72 -4.32 1.12 8.92
N ALA A 73 -3.02 0.79 8.90
CA ALA A 73 -2.26 0.68 7.65
C ALA A 73 -2.71 -0.50 6.78
N PRO A 74 -2.91 -1.74 7.30
CA PRO A 74 -3.54 -2.82 6.54
C PRO A 74 -4.89 -2.43 5.94
N VAL A 75 -5.77 -1.77 6.69
CA VAL A 75 -7.08 -1.33 6.18
C VAL A 75 -6.95 -0.30 5.07
N LEU A 76 -6.06 0.69 5.23
CA LEU A 76 -5.75 1.65 4.17
C LEU A 76 -5.18 0.94 2.93
N HIS A 77 -4.33 -0.07 3.13
CA HIS A 77 -3.80 -0.85 2.03
C HIS A 77 -4.89 -1.64 1.30
N PHE A 78 -5.82 -2.28 2.00
CA PHE A 78 -6.96 -2.96 1.38
C PHE A 78 -7.80 -2.00 0.52
N LYS A 79 -8.10 -0.80 1.04
CA LYS A 79 -8.79 0.26 0.28
C LYS A 79 -8.03 0.65 -0.99
N LEU A 80 -6.72 0.82 -0.90
CA LEU A 80 -5.88 1.12 -2.06
C LEU A 80 -5.90 0.00 -3.10
N VAL A 81 -5.87 -1.26 -2.65
CA VAL A 81 -5.89 -2.41 -3.54
C VAL A 81 -7.25 -2.56 -4.23
N ARG A 82 -8.36 -2.05 -3.67
CA ARG A 82 -9.62 -1.92 -4.43
C ARG A 82 -9.51 -0.95 -5.61
N ILE A 83 -8.78 0.16 -5.45
CA ILE A 83 -8.48 1.07 -6.57
C ILE A 83 -7.63 0.34 -7.64
N VAL A 84 -6.64 -0.45 -7.21
CA VAL A 84 -5.84 -1.31 -8.10
C VAL A 84 -6.71 -2.34 -8.83
N SER A 85 -7.61 -3.02 -8.13
CA SER A 85 -8.56 -3.99 -8.70
C SER A 85 -9.41 -3.35 -9.80
N ARG A 86 -9.94 -2.16 -9.52
CA ARG A 86 -10.72 -1.38 -10.50
C ARG A 86 -9.87 -0.99 -11.71
N ALA A 87 -8.62 -0.57 -11.51
CA ALA A 87 -7.71 -0.27 -12.61
C ALA A 87 -7.44 -1.51 -13.48
N LEU A 88 -7.18 -2.67 -12.89
CA LEU A 88 -6.96 -3.93 -13.61
C LEU A 88 -8.20 -4.31 -14.44
N ARG A 89 -9.39 -4.21 -13.85
CA ARG A 89 -10.65 -4.57 -14.53
C ARG A 89 -11.02 -3.61 -15.65
N GLU A 90 -10.92 -2.30 -15.42
CA GLU A 90 -11.44 -1.30 -16.35
C GLU A 90 -10.42 -0.83 -17.39
N MET A 91 -9.12 -0.85 -17.09
CA MET A 91 -8.09 -0.38 -18.02
C MET A 91 -7.32 -1.50 -18.71
N TYR A 92 -7.22 -2.67 -18.07
CA TYR A 92 -6.44 -3.82 -18.56
C TYR A 92 -7.32 -5.03 -18.88
N SER A 93 -8.60 -4.79 -19.20
CA SER A 93 -9.52 -5.82 -19.69
C SER A 93 -9.07 -6.42 -21.03
N VAL A 94 -9.44 -7.68 -21.26
CA VAL A 94 -9.21 -8.40 -22.54
C VAL A 94 -9.69 -7.58 -23.74
N ARG A 95 -10.81 -6.86 -23.58
CA ARG A 95 -11.29 -5.87 -24.53
C ARG A 95 -10.91 -4.49 -24.03
N PRO A 96 -9.87 -3.85 -24.56
CA PRO A 96 -9.45 -2.54 -24.06
C PRO A 96 -10.51 -1.48 -24.38
N PRO A 97 -10.77 -0.53 -23.46
CA PRO A 97 -11.69 0.57 -23.73
C PRO A 97 -11.17 1.51 -24.82
N THR A 98 -12.07 2.28 -25.43
CA THR A 98 -11.70 3.36 -26.35
C THR A 98 -10.78 4.38 -25.67
N GLN A 99 -10.00 5.13 -26.44
CA GLN A 99 -9.08 6.14 -25.87
C GLN A 99 -9.81 7.16 -24.98
N LYS A 100 -10.99 7.64 -25.42
CA LYS A 100 -11.83 8.57 -24.63
C LYS A 100 -12.27 7.95 -23.31
N ARG A 101 -12.73 6.69 -23.34
CA ARG A 101 -13.16 5.97 -22.12
C ARG A 101 -11.97 5.68 -21.19
N SER A 102 -10.83 5.30 -21.73
CA SER A 102 -9.57 5.13 -20.99
C SER A 102 -9.16 6.41 -20.25
N ALA A 103 -9.27 7.57 -20.90
CA ALA A 103 -8.95 8.85 -20.27
C ALA A 103 -9.90 9.16 -19.09
N LEU A 104 -11.20 8.94 -19.29
CA LEU A 104 -12.21 9.12 -18.23
C LEU A 104 -11.95 8.21 -17.03
N ILE A 105 -11.73 6.91 -17.27
CA ILE A 105 -11.44 5.93 -16.20
C ILE A 105 -10.18 6.34 -15.43
N ARG A 106 -9.12 6.71 -16.15
CA ARG A 106 -7.84 7.14 -15.55
C ARG A 106 -8.03 8.36 -14.67
N ARG A 107 -8.79 9.37 -15.11
CA ARG A 107 -9.11 10.56 -14.31
C ARG A 107 -9.83 10.16 -13.01
N GLN A 108 -10.86 9.32 -13.09
CA GLN A 108 -11.60 8.85 -11.92
C GLN A 108 -10.73 8.05 -10.94
N LEU A 109 -9.82 7.22 -11.45
CA LEU A 109 -8.87 6.47 -10.63
C LEU A 109 -7.84 7.39 -9.97
N ASN A 110 -7.32 8.38 -10.71
CA ASN A 110 -6.43 9.40 -10.14
C ASN A 110 -7.12 10.22 -9.05
N ASP A 111 -8.40 10.55 -9.21
CA ASP A 111 -9.18 11.23 -8.18
C ASP A 111 -9.40 10.33 -6.95
N SER A 112 -9.63 9.04 -7.16
CA SER A 112 -9.72 8.04 -6.08
C SER A 112 -8.39 7.90 -5.33
N LEU A 113 -7.25 7.90 -6.04
CA LEU A 113 -5.91 7.86 -5.44
C LEU A 113 -5.64 9.11 -4.61
N LYS A 114 -6.01 10.30 -5.09
CA LYS A 114 -5.90 11.55 -4.33
C LYS A 114 -6.79 11.53 -3.09
N ALA A 115 -8.02 11.02 -3.21
CA ALA A 115 -8.93 10.88 -2.07
C ALA A 115 -8.34 9.93 -1.02
N TRP A 116 -7.84 8.77 -1.45
CA TRP A 116 -7.16 7.82 -0.57
C TRP A 116 -5.94 8.45 0.13
N ARG A 117 -5.13 9.23 -0.59
CA ARG A 117 -3.96 9.92 -0.04
C ARG A 117 -4.35 10.88 1.10
N LYS A 118 -5.51 11.55 0.99
CA LYS A 118 -6.04 12.45 2.02
C LYS A 118 -6.59 11.72 3.24
N GLU A 119 -6.91 10.43 3.15
CA GLU A 119 -7.36 9.61 4.28
C GLU A 119 -6.20 9.16 5.18
N LEU A 120 -4.93 9.37 4.77
CA LEU A 120 -3.79 8.93 5.57
C LEU A 120 -3.69 9.72 6.88
N PRO A 121 -3.53 9.03 8.02
CA PRO A 121 -3.12 9.66 9.25
C PRO A 121 -1.75 10.33 9.09
N ALA A 122 -1.54 11.49 9.71
CA ALA A 122 -0.31 12.27 9.62
C ALA A 122 0.96 11.43 9.90
N PHE A 123 0.91 10.51 10.88
CA PHE A 123 2.05 9.67 11.24
C PHE A 123 2.39 8.56 10.22
N LEU A 124 1.51 8.29 9.24
CA LEU A 124 1.77 7.38 8.12
C LEU A 124 1.98 8.13 6.81
N ASP A 125 1.91 9.45 6.83
CA ASP A 125 2.12 10.29 5.68
C ASP A 125 3.60 10.70 5.59
N PRO A 126 4.38 10.17 4.62
CA PRO A 126 5.79 10.52 4.44
C PRO A 126 6.02 11.99 4.09
N ASP A 127 4.98 12.72 3.64
CA ASP A 127 5.09 14.17 3.39
C ASP A 127 5.00 14.97 4.71
N GLN A 128 4.50 14.36 5.78
CA GLN A 128 4.33 15.00 7.10
C GLN A 128 5.33 14.50 8.13
N VAL A 129 5.66 13.21 8.14
CA VAL A 129 6.57 12.59 9.11
C VAL A 129 7.57 11.68 8.40
N ASP A 130 8.87 11.91 8.62
CA ASP A 130 9.92 11.01 8.15
C ASP A 130 9.75 9.63 8.82
N ALA A 131 9.55 8.59 8.01
CA ALA A 131 9.35 7.22 8.47
C ALA A 131 10.50 6.72 9.38
N ARG A 132 11.70 7.30 9.30
CA ARG A 132 12.85 6.98 10.16
C ARG A 132 12.68 7.40 11.61
N LEU A 133 11.77 8.33 11.89
CA LEU A 133 11.45 8.81 13.23
C LEU A 133 10.35 7.95 13.89
N LEU A 134 9.67 7.11 13.10
CA LEU A 134 8.62 6.22 13.59
C LEU A 134 9.21 5.00 14.28
N VAL A 135 8.47 4.45 15.25
CA VAL A 135 8.77 3.13 15.81
C VAL A 135 8.74 2.06 14.69
N PRO A 136 9.49 0.96 14.81
CA PRO A 136 9.73 0.04 13.69
C PRO A 136 8.48 -0.49 12.99
N ASN A 137 7.39 -0.72 13.72
CA ASN A 137 6.12 -1.16 13.14
C ASN A 137 5.51 -0.09 12.23
N PHE A 138 5.41 1.15 12.70
CA PHE A 138 4.84 2.26 11.92
C PHE A 138 5.77 2.70 10.79
N GLN A 139 7.09 2.62 10.98
CA GLN A 139 8.06 2.79 9.90
C GLN A 139 7.79 1.82 8.75
N ARG A 140 7.66 0.52 9.04
CA ARG A 140 7.34 -0.49 8.01
C ARG A 140 6.02 -0.20 7.32
N GLN A 141 5.01 0.21 8.09
CA GLN A 141 3.68 0.53 7.55
C GLN A 141 3.73 1.75 6.61
N SER A 142 4.38 2.85 7.03
CA SER A 142 4.54 4.05 6.21
C SER A 142 5.26 3.73 4.90
N ASN A 143 6.40 3.03 4.98
CA ASN A 143 7.16 2.63 3.80
C ASN A 143 6.34 1.75 2.85
N MET A 144 5.63 0.76 3.40
CA MET A 144 4.82 -0.16 2.61
C MET A 144 3.65 0.55 1.92
N LEU A 145 2.97 1.47 2.61
CA LEU A 145 1.90 2.27 2.02
C LEU A 145 2.42 3.22 0.93
N SER A 146 3.59 3.83 1.12
CA SER A 146 4.23 4.68 0.10
C SER A 146 4.56 3.90 -1.17
N LEU A 147 5.16 2.72 -1.03
CA LEU A 147 5.46 1.82 -2.14
C LEU A 147 4.18 1.35 -2.85
N ALA A 148 3.17 0.95 -2.08
CA ALA A 148 1.90 0.51 -2.64
C ALA A 148 1.17 1.62 -3.40
N TYR A 149 1.17 2.85 -2.86
CA TYR A 149 0.57 4.02 -3.51
C TYR A 149 1.29 4.36 -4.81
N SER A 150 2.62 4.42 -4.78
CA SER A 150 3.43 4.67 -5.97
C SER A 150 3.19 3.60 -7.04
N HIS A 151 3.11 2.32 -6.66
CA HIS A 151 2.75 1.24 -7.58
C HIS A 151 1.37 1.44 -8.21
N ALA A 152 0.36 1.84 -7.42
CA ALA A 152 -0.97 2.12 -7.93
C ALA A 152 -0.99 3.31 -8.91
N VAL A 153 -0.25 4.39 -8.62
CA VAL A 153 -0.10 5.56 -9.51
C VAL A 153 0.54 5.14 -10.83
N ILE A 154 1.61 4.33 -10.80
CA ILE A 154 2.25 3.79 -12.01
C ILE A 154 1.27 2.93 -12.81
N LEU A 155 0.56 2.01 -12.15
CA LEU A 155 -0.40 1.13 -12.81
C LEU A 155 -1.49 1.92 -13.52
N VAL A 156 -2.03 2.97 -12.90
CA VAL A 156 -3.05 3.83 -13.51
C VAL A 156 -2.48 4.67 -14.66
N ASN A 157 -1.26 5.21 -14.51
CA ASN A 157 -0.73 6.22 -15.44
C ASN A 157 0.21 5.69 -16.53
N ARG A 158 0.72 4.45 -16.44
CA ARG A 158 1.69 3.89 -17.39
C ARG A 158 1.26 3.91 -18.86
N GLY A 159 -0.03 3.75 -19.14
CA GLY A 159 -0.55 3.78 -20.51
C GLY A 159 -0.30 5.11 -21.22
N SER A 160 -0.36 6.23 -20.50
CA SER A 160 -0.07 7.58 -21.03
C SER A 160 1.42 7.73 -21.38
N LEU A 161 2.32 7.19 -20.55
CA LEU A 161 3.76 7.17 -20.81
C LEU A 161 4.08 6.34 -22.07
N MET A 162 3.52 5.13 -22.16
CA MET A 162 3.73 4.24 -23.32
C MET A 162 3.19 4.83 -24.62
N ASN A 163 2.02 5.49 -24.58
CA ASN A 163 1.46 6.16 -25.75
C ASN A 163 2.34 7.33 -26.22
N LYS A 164 2.86 8.14 -25.30
CA LYS A 164 3.79 9.22 -25.62
C LYS A 164 5.09 8.70 -26.23
N LEU A 165 5.68 7.64 -25.66
CA LEU A 165 6.88 7.03 -26.20
C LEU A 165 6.65 6.55 -27.65
N ARG A 166 5.51 5.89 -27.89
CA ARG A 166 5.13 5.43 -29.24
C ARG A 166 4.89 6.57 -30.24
N LYS A 167 4.34 7.70 -29.79
CA LYS A 167 4.09 8.89 -30.64
C LYS A 167 5.36 9.71 -30.85
N SER A 168 6.33 9.68 -29.93
CA SER A 168 7.61 10.36 -30.09
C SER A 168 8.41 9.83 -31.28
N ASP A 169 8.24 8.56 -31.63
CA ASP A 169 8.84 7.94 -32.82
C ASP A 169 8.15 8.35 -34.12
N VAL A 170 6.94 8.92 -34.05
CA VAL A 170 6.10 9.31 -35.19
C VAL A 170 5.66 10.76 -34.99
N SER A 171 6.55 11.69 -35.34
CA SER A 171 6.44 13.15 -35.30
C SER A 171 5.01 13.75 -35.36
N SER A 172 4.28 13.69 -34.25
CA SER A 172 3.02 14.43 -34.05
C SER A 172 2.95 14.96 -32.62
N ASP A 173 3.26 16.24 -32.48
CA ASP A 173 3.26 16.97 -31.21
C ASP A 173 1.82 17.42 -30.91
N THR A 174 0.97 16.48 -30.50
CA THR A 174 -0.37 16.76 -29.96
C THR A 174 -0.57 15.96 -28.66
N ALA A 175 0.35 16.13 -27.72
CA ALA A 175 0.13 15.67 -26.35
C ALA A 175 -0.80 16.67 -25.65
N GLY A 176 -1.97 16.22 -25.20
CA GLY A 176 -2.86 17.07 -24.40
C GLY A 176 -2.31 17.23 -22.97
N ASP A 177 -2.54 18.39 -22.34
CA ASP A 177 -2.07 18.72 -20.98
C ASP A 177 -2.33 17.63 -19.93
N GLU A 178 -3.45 16.90 -20.05
CA GLU A 178 -3.76 15.76 -19.18
C GLU A 178 -2.82 14.56 -19.39
N GLU A 179 -2.40 14.26 -20.62
CA GLU A 179 -1.48 13.16 -20.93
C GLU A 179 -0.08 13.45 -20.35
N ASP A 180 0.34 14.72 -20.39
CA ASP A 180 1.56 15.23 -19.77
C ASP A 180 1.54 15.12 -18.25
N SER A 181 0.43 15.53 -17.63
CA SER A 181 0.24 15.43 -16.19
C SER A 181 0.28 13.98 -15.71
N ASN A 182 -0.41 13.08 -16.41
CA ASN A 182 -0.41 11.65 -16.12
C ASN A 182 1.00 11.04 -16.27
N MET A 183 1.74 11.43 -17.31
CA MET A 183 3.12 10.99 -17.51
C MET A 183 4.02 11.44 -16.36
N LYS A 184 3.95 12.72 -15.98
CA LYS A 184 4.72 13.27 -14.85
C LYS A 184 4.39 12.56 -13.54
N ALA A 185 3.11 12.25 -13.29
CA ALA A 185 2.69 11.47 -12.13
C ALA A 185 3.31 10.06 -12.12
N CYS A 186 3.33 9.38 -13.27
CA CYS A 186 3.95 8.06 -13.40
C CYS A 186 5.46 8.09 -13.12
N LEU A 187 6.17 9.07 -13.69
CA LEU A 187 7.62 9.25 -13.48
C LEU A 187 7.93 9.61 -12.02
N SER A 188 7.18 10.53 -11.43
CA SER A 188 7.34 10.91 -10.02
C SER A 188 7.14 9.71 -9.11
N ALA A 189 6.13 8.88 -9.35
CA ALA A 189 5.88 7.69 -8.55
C ALA A 189 7.02 6.65 -8.68
N ALA A 190 7.60 6.48 -9.87
CA ALA A 190 8.77 5.63 -10.05
C ALA A 190 9.98 6.15 -9.26
N MET A 191 10.21 7.46 -9.27
CA MET A 191 11.27 8.09 -8.47
C MET A 191 11.02 7.95 -6.97
N SER A 192 9.77 8.08 -6.52
CA SER A 192 9.40 7.83 -5.11
C SER A 192 9.76 6.41 -4.68
N ILE A 193 9.48 5.39 -5.51
CA ILE A 193 9.87 4.00 -5.20
C ILE A 193 11.39 3.86 -5.05
N LEU A 194 12.17 4.45 -5.96
CA LEU A 194 13.63 4.37 -5.90
C LEU A 194 14.17 5.02 -4.61
N ASN A 195 13.63 6.18 -4.26
CA ASN A 195 13.99 6.89 -3.03
C ASN A 195 13.61 6.05 -1.81
N ASP A 196 12.38 5.53 -1.74
CA ASP A 196 11.91 4.71 -0.62
C ASP A 196 12.79 3.47 -0.43
N VAL A 197 13.13 2.76 -1.51
CA VAL A 197 14.01 1.58 -1.47
C VAL A 197 15.42 1.93 -1.00
N ASP A 198 16.00 3.03 -1.50
CA ASP A 198 17.31 3.52 -1.04
C ASP A 198 17.27 3.90 0.44
N GLN A 199 16.21 4.56 0.89
CA GLN A 199 16.03 4.90 2.30
C GLN A 199 15.89 3.67 3.18
N ILE A 200 15.12 2.66 2.76
CA ILE A 200 14.98 1.37 3.47
C ILE A 200 16.35 0.68 3.56
N ARG A 201 17.10 0.64 2.46
CA ARG A 201 18.43 0.03 2.41
C ARG A 201 19.40 0.70 3.38
N ARG A 202 19.42 2.04 3.42
CA ARG A 202 20.29 2.82 4.32
C ARG A 202 19.84 2.75 5.79
N GLY A 203 18.52 2.63 6.04
CA GLY A 203 17.95 2.49 7.38
C GLY A 203 18.13 1.09 7.98
N GLY A 204 18.16 0.05 7.15
CA GLY A 204 18.30 -1.36 7.57
C GLY A 204 19.62 -1.73 8.22
N GLY A 205 20.65 -0.87 8.15
CA GLY A 205 21.96 -1.09 8.78
C GLY A 205 22.00 -0.89 10.31
N ARG A 206 20.89 -0.53 10.97
CA ARG A 206 20.86 -0.28 12.43
C ARG A 206 20.29 -1.40 13.29
N TYR A 207 19.88 -2.52 12.69
CA TYR A 207 19.55 -3.74 13.45
C TYR A 207 20.81 -4.61 13.60
N CYS A 208 21.72 -4.19 14.47
CA CYS A 208 22.69 -5.12 15.06
C CYS A 208 21.96 -5.85 16.21
N PRO A 209 21.81 -7.19 16.16
CA PRO A 209 21.35 -7.93 17.32
C PRO A 209 22.42 -7.81 18.41
N HIS A 210 22.02 -7.38 19.60
CA HIS A 210 22.87 -7.48 20.80
C HIS A 210 23.34 -8.93 20.97
N GLY A 211 24.66 -9.13 20.96
CA GLY A 211 25.26 -10.42 21.23
C GLY A 211 26.78 -10.34 21.29
N GLY A 212 27.33 -10.10 22.48
CA GLY A 212 28.75 -10.25 22.79
C GLY A 212 29.43 -8.98 23.29
N SER A 213 29.24 -8.66 24.57
CA SER A 213 30.21 -7.84 25.31
C SER A 213 31.56 -8.58 25.37
N PRO A 214 32.70 -7.96 25.03
CA PRO A 214 34.00 -8.55 25.29
C PRO A 214 34.26 -8.48 26.79
N SER A 215 34.40 -9.64 27.43
CA SER A 215 34.90 -9.76 28.79
C SER A 215 36.35 -9.27 28.86
N THR A 216 36.57 -8.07 29.38
CA THR A 216 37.89 -7.62 29.81
C THR A 216 38.20 -8.23 31.18
N LYS A 217 39.10 -9.22 31.22
CA LYS A 217 39.73 -9.66 32.47
C LYS A 217 40.83 -8.65 32.84
N PRO A 218 40.97 -8.24 34.11
CA PRO A 218 42.13 -7.49 34.58
C PRO A 218 43.30 -8.45 34.86
N SER A 219 44.47 -8.13 34.29
CA SER A 219 45.76 -8.74 34.63
C SER A 219 46.29 -8.13 35.93
N ALA A 220 46.58 -8.98 36.92
CA ALA A 220 47.23 -8.61 38.17
C ALA A 220 48.74 -8.35 37.96
N PRO A 221 49.38 -7.49 38.77
CA PRO A 221 50.80 -7.19 38.66
C PRO A 221 51.65 -8.27 39.35
N SER A 222 52.85 -8.50 38.81
CA SER A 222 53.99 -9.17 39.47
C SER A 222 54.99 -8.13 39.93
#